data_AF-A0A7Y2NTE7-F1
#
_entry.id   AF-A0A7Y2NTE7-F1
#
_cell.length_a   1.000
_cell.length_b   1.000
_cell.length_c   1.000
_cell.angle_alpha   90.00
_cell.angle_beta   90.00
_cell.angle_gamma   90.00
#
_symmetry.space_group_name_H-M   'P 1'
#
loop_
_entity.id
_entity.type
_entity.pdbx_description
1 polymer ?
#
loop_
_entity_poly.entity_id
_entity_poly.type
_entity_poly.pdbx_seq_one_letter_code
_entity_poly.pdbx_strand_id
1 'polypeptide(L)'
;MSRRDVTLHDKYDLTQTDVLLNGTQALVRLMLMQAARDKAAGLNTAGYVSGYRGSPLGAVDQQMAEAQADLDAANVVFQPGLNEDLAATAIWGTQQAELRGEGKYDGVFALWYGKGPGVDRSGDVMRHANMA
;
A
#
# COMPACT_ATOMS: atom_id res chain seq x y z
N MET A 1 -23.84 -28.73 2.73
CA MET A 1 -23.09 -27.56 2.22
C MET A 1 -22.08 -28.06 1.21
N SER A 2 -22.11 -27.54 -0.02
CA SER A 2 -21.11 -27.86 -1.05
C SER A 2 -19.76 -27.26 -0.66
N ARG A 3 -18.65 -28.00 -0.83
CA ARG A 3 -17.29 -27.51 -0.58
C ARG A 3 -16.93 -26.51 -1.68
N ARG A 4 -16.63 -25.27 -1.29
CA ARG A 4 -16.14 -24.24 -2.22
C ARG A 4 -14.72 -24.62 -2.65
N ASP A 5 -14.44 -24.54 -3.95
CA ASP A 5 -13.08 -24.64 -4.45
C ASP A 5 -12.37 -23.32 -4.15
N VAL A 6 -11.29 -23.37 -3.37
CA VAL A 6 -10.61 -22.19 -2.82
C VAL A 6 -9.15 -22.27 -3.18
N THR A 7 -8.61 -21.20 -3.76
CA THR A 7 -7.20 -21.08 -4.09
C THR A 7 -6.47 -20.12 -3.14
N LEU A 8 -5.14 -20.21 -3.09
CA LEU A 8 -4.34 -19.27 -2.30
C LEU A 8 -4.40 -17.84 -2.86
N HIS A 9 -4.75 -17.65 -4.14
CA HIS A 9 -4.80 -16.33 -4.78
C HIS A 9 -6.12 -15.59 -4.50
N ASP A 10 -7.19 -16.30 -4.13
CA ASP A 10 -8.52 -15.74 -3.84
C ASP A 10 -8.49 -14.55 -2.87
N LYS A 11 -7.51 -14.52 -1.95
CA LYS A 11 -7.30 -13.41 -1.01
C LYS A 11 -6.97 -12.06 -1.67
N TYR A 12 -6.52 -12.03 -2.93
CA TYR A 12 -6.25 -10.81 -3.71
C TYR A 12 -7.28 -10.57 -4.82
N ASP A 13 -8.06 -11.59 -5.18
CA ASP A 13 -9.23 -11.43 -6.05
C ASP A 13 -10.34 -10.65 -5.31
N LEU A 14 -10.61 -9.44 -5.79
CA LEU A 14 -11.61 -8.54 -5.21
C LEU A 14 -13.05 -8.95 -5.54
N THR A 15 -13.25 -9.89 -6.47
CA THR A 15 -14.59 -10.43 -6.76
C THR A 15 -15.05 -11.46 -5.72
N GLN A 16 -14.13 -12.01 -4.93
CA GLN A 16 -14.44 -12.92 -3.83
C GLN A 16 -15.03 -12.16 -2.65
N THR A 17 -16.18 -12.63 -2.15
CA THR A 17 -16.88 -12.07 -0.98
C THR A 17 -16.26 -12.50 0.34
N ASP A 18 -15.84 -13.76 0.43
CA ASP A 18 -15.32 -14.37 1.64
C ASP A 18 -13.91 -14.90 1.36
N VAL A 19 -12.94 -14.39 2.12
CA VAL A 19 -11.52 -14.76 1.96
C VAL A 19 -10.91 -14.99 3.34
N LEU A 20 -9.97 -15.94 3.41
CA LEU A 20 -9.14 -16.14 4.59
C LEU A 20 -7.80 -15.45 4.37
N LEU A 21 -7.45 -14.52 5.25
CA LEU A 21 -6.20 -13.77 5.17
C LEU A 21 -5.68 -13.42 6.56
N ASN A 22 -4.35 -13.29 6.67
CA ASN A 22 -3.71 -12.76 7.87
C ASN A 22 -3.54 -11.22 7.78
N GLY A 23 -2.99 -10.61 8.82
CA GLY A 23 -2.83 -9.15 8.88
C GLY A 23 -1.96 -8.55 7.76
N THR A 24 -0.85 -9.19 7.37
CA THR A 24 0.01 -8.65 6.30
C THR A 24 -0.59 -8.83 4.92
N GLN A 25 -1.32 -9.91 4.69
CA GLN A 25 -2.13 -10.12 3.48
C GLN A 25 -3.28 -9.10 3.39
N ALA A 26 -3.86 -8.71 4.52
CA ALA A 26 -4.89 -7.67 4.59
C ALA A 26 -4.37 -6.34 4.04
N LEU A 27 -3.10 -6.01 4.32
CA LEU A 27 -2.48 -4.76 3.84
C LEU A 27 -2.33 -4.73 2.31
N VAL A 28 -1.99 -5.88 1.70
CA VAL A 28 -1.97 -6.00 0.24
C VAL A 28 -3.39 -5.79 -0.32
N ARG A 29 -4.37 -6.54 0.20
CA ARG A 29 -5.76 -6.45 -0.26
C ARG A 29 -6.33 -5.03 -0.07
N LEU A 30 -5.96 -4.35 1.02
CA LEU A 30 -6.35 -2.96 1.28
C LEU A 30 -5.91 -2.02 0.14
N MET A 31 -4.67 -2.15 -0.34
CA MET A 31 -4.16 -1.33 -1.45
C MET A 31 -4.92 -1.61 -2.76
N LEU A 32 -5.19 -2.89 -3.06
CA LEU A 32 -5.98 -3.27 -4.22
C LEU A 32 -7.41 -2.73 -4.15
N MET A 33 -8.03 -2.81 -2.97
CA MET A 33 -9.38 -2.30 -2.73
C MET A 33 -9.47 -0.78 -2.87
N GLN A 34 -8.46 -0.05 -2.41
CA GLN A 34 -8.42 1.41 -2.58
C GLN A 34 -8.35 1.78 -4.06
N ALA A 35 -7.45 1.17 -4.84
CA ALA A 35 -7.37 1.38 -6.29
C ALA A 35 -8.69 1.06 -7.01
N ALA A 36 -9.33 -0.06 -6.65
CA ALA A 36 -10.61 -0.45 -7.23
C ALA A 36 -11.74 0.55 -6.89
N ARG A 37 -11.74 1.07 -5.66
CA ARG A 37 -12.69 2.09 -5.21
C ARG A 37 -12.51 3.42 -5.95
N ASP A 38 -11.26 3.86 -6.12
CA ASP A 38 -10.96 5.11 -6.83
C ASP A 38 -11.35 5.00 -8.31
N LYS A 39 -11.04 3.86 -8.95
CA LYS A 39 -11.49 3.56 -10.31
C LYS A 39 -13.02 3.57 -10.44
N ALA A 40 -13.74 2.98 -9.47
CA ALA A 40 -15.21 2.99 -9.46
C ALA A 40 -15.79 4.40 -9.27
N ALA A 41 -15.05 5.30 -8.61
CA ALA A 41 -15.39 6.72 -8.50
C ALA A 41 -14.97 7.55 -9.74
N GLY A 42 -14.34 6.94 -10.74
CA GLY A 42 -13.85 7.60 -11.94
C GLY A 42 -12.54 8.35 -11.78
N LEU A 43 -11.78 8.09 -10.71
CA LEU A 43 -10.47 8.70 -10.45
C LEU A 43 -9.35 7.87 -11.08
N ASN A 44 -8.35 8.53 -11.66
CA ASN A 44 -7.12 7.93 -12.18
C ASN A 44 -5.99 8.07 -11.14
N THR A 45 -6.06 7.30 -10.06
CA THR A 45 -5.06 7.30 -8.97
C THR A 45 -4.01 6.21 -9.12
N ALA A 46 -2.86 6.40 -8.46
CA ALA A 46 -1.87 5.35 -8.23
C ALA A 46 -1.68 5.07 -6.73
N GLY A 47 -1.13 3.91 -6.41
CA GLY A 47 -0.78 3.54 -5.04
C GLY A 47 0.73 3.52 -4.81
N TYR A 48 1.18 3.87 -3.62
CA TYR A 48 2.59 3.74 -3.23
C TYR A 48 2.74 3.12 -1.84
N VAL A 49 3.45 2.01 -1.75
CA VAL A 49 3.74 1.31 -0.50
C VAL A 49 5.22 1.44 -0.20
N SER A 50 5.56 1.95 0.99
CA SER A 50 6.94 1.96 1.46
C SER A 50 7.01 1.79 2.96
N GLY A 51 8.06 1.16 3.45
CA GLY A 51 8.25 0.94 4.88
C GLY A 51 9.53 0.20 5.16
N TYR A 52 9.74 -0.11 6.44
CA TYR A 52 10.89 -0.88 6.88
C TYR A 52 10.46 -2.02 7.78
N ARG A 53 10.92 -3.21 7.42
CA ARG A 53 10.60 -4.47 8.10
C ARG A 53 11.04 -4.48 9.56
N GLY A 54 10.26 -5.17 10.37
CA GLY A 54 10.56 -5.47 11.77
C GLY A 54 9.34 -6.08 12.43
N SER A 55 9.51 -6.95 13.43
CA SER A 55 8.37 -7.55 14.12
C SER A 55 7.40 -6.48 14.66
N PRO A 56 6.08 -6.61 14.46
CA PRO A 56 5.34 -7.72 13.83
C PRO A 56 5.18 -7.63 12.29
N LEU A 57 5.68 -6.57 11.65
CA LEU A 57 5.58 -6.25 10.24
C LEU A 57 6.63 -6.93 9.34
N GLY A 58 7.35 -7.94 9.86
CA GLY A 58 8.47 -8.56 9.15
C GLY A 58 8.11 -9.23 7.82
N ALA A 59 6.84 -9.65 7.67
CA ALA A 59 6.35 -10.32 6.46
C ALA A 59 5.68 -9.36 5.46
N VAL A 60 5.61 -8.06 5.72
CA VAL A 60 4.92 -7.11 4.81
C VAL A 60 5.62 -7.08 3.46
N ASP A 61 6.95 -6.89 3.43
CA ASP A 61 7.74 -6.88 2.20
C ASP A 61 7.54 -8.15 1.39
N GLN A 62 7.53 -9.30 2.05
CA GLN A 62 7.32 -10.59 1.41
C GLN A 62 5.93 -10.66 0.77
N GLN A 63 4.87 -10.29 1.50
CA GLN A 63 3.52 -10.34 0.95
C GLN A 63 3.31 -9.35 -0.20
N MET A 64 3.92 -8.16 -0.13
CA MET A 64 3.88 -7.17 -1.23
C MET A 64 4.61 -7.71 -2.46
N ALA A 65 5.79 -8.30 -2.29
CA ALA A 65 6.56 -8.90 -3.40
C ALA A 65 5.85 -10.11 -4.02
N GLU A 66 5.23 -10.97 -3.21
CA GLU A 66 4.44 -12.12 -3.69
C GLU A 66 3.21 -11.67 -4.50
N ALA A 67 2.65 -10.49 -4.19
CA ALA A 67 1.49 -9.91 -4.85
C ALA A 67 1.83 -8.90 -5.96
N GLN A 68 3.10 -8.81 -6.39
CA GLN A 68 3.56 -7.75 -7.30
C GLN A 68 2.72 -7.65 -8.58
N ALA A 69 2.31 -8.78 -9.17
CA ALA A 69 1.49 -8.79 -10.37
C ALA A 69 0.10 -8.16 -10.16
N ASP A 70 -0.53 -8.43 -9.01
CA ASP A 70 -1.83 -7.84 -8.65
C ASP A 70 -1.68 -6.33 -8.38
N LEU A 71 -0.60 -5.94 -7.70
CA LEU A 71 -0.28 -4.54 -7.39
C LEU A 71 0.02 -3.74 -8.66
N ASP A 72 0.83 -4.26 -9.58
CA ASP A 72 1.16 -3.63 -10.85
C ASP A 72 -0.09 -3.41 -11.71
N ALA A 73 -0.98 -4.41 -11.78
CA ALA A 73 -2.25 -4.31 -12.48
C ALA A 73 -3.17 -3.22 -11.90
N ALA A 74 -2.99 -2.87 -10.63
CA ALA A 74 -3.72 -1.82 -9.92
C ALA A 74 -2.97 -0.48 -9.85
N ASN A 75 -1.85 -0.30 -10.58
CA ASN A 75 -0.97 0.87 -10.51
C ASN A 75 -0.43 1.14 -9.09
N VAL A 76 -0.16 0.10 -8.31
CA VAL A 76 0.41 0.21 -6.97
C VAL A 76 1.89 -0.18 -7.01
N VAL A 77 2.77 0.76 -6.65
CA VAL A 77 4.21 0.52 -6.55
C VAL A 77 4.59 0.17 -5.11
N PHE A 78 5.24 -0.97 -4.92
CA PHE A 78 5.90 -1.30 -3.67
C PHE A 78 7.41 -1.01 -3.75
N GLN A 79 7.89 -0.15 -2.86
CA GLN A 79 9.30 0.20 -2.75
C GLN A 79 9.76 0.04 -1.29
N PRO A 80 10.48 -1.04 -0.93
CA PRO A 80 10.99 -1.21 0.42
C PRO A 80 11.98 -0.08 0.77
N GLY A 81 11.85 0.47 1.96
CA GLY A 81 12.73 1.50 2.48
C GLY A 81 14.03 0.93 3.03
N LEU A 82 15.06 1.77 3.10
CA LEU A 82 16.30 1.44 3.84
C LEU A 82 16.13 1.65 5.36
N ASN A 83 15.18 2.50 5.74
CA ASN A 83 14.74 2.73 7.12
C ASN A 83 13.35 3.40 7.10
N GLU A 84 12.69 3.45 8.25
CA GLU A 84 11.36 4.06 8.41
C GLU A 84 11.27 5.53 7.94
N ASP A 85 12.31 6.35 8.18
CA ASP A 85 12.32 7.79 7.84
C ASP A 85 12.37 8.03 6.34
N LEU A 86 13.23 7.30 5.64
CA LEU A 86 13.35 7.35 4.19
C LEU A 86 12.07 6.82 3.53
N ALA A 87 11.47 5.76 4.08
CA ALA A 87 10.19 5.26 3.62
C ALA A 87 9.07 6.30 3.78
N ALA A 88 9.00 6.96 4.95
CA ALA A 88 8.03 8.03 5.20
C ALA A 88 8.27 9.23 4.26
N THR A 89 9.53 9.59 4.04
CA THR A 89 9.92 10.71 3.17
C THR A 89 9.52 10.45 1.72
N ALA A 90 9.69 9.22 1.24
CA ALA A 90 9.25 8.83 -0.08
C ALA A 90 7.73 9.00 -0.24
N ILE A 91 6.95 8.59 0.76
CA ILE A 91 5.49 8.79 0.79
C ILE A 91 5.12 10.27 0.80
N TRP A 92 5.81 11.09 1.59
CA TRP A 92 5.58 12.53 1.56
C TRP A 92 5.86 13.12 0.17
N GLY A 93 6.90 12.64 -0.52
CA GLY A 93 7.17 13.02 -1.91
C GLY A 93 6.06 12.66 -2.88
N THR A 94 5.36 11.52 -2.70
CA THR A 94 4.25 11.15 -3.58
C THR A 94 3.05 12.08 -3.45
N GLN A 95 2.83 12.66 -2.26
CA GLN A 95 1.75 13.64 -2.06
C GLN A 95 2.00 14.94 -2.81
N GLN A 96 3.25 15.22 -3.16
CA GLN A 96 3.64 16.42 -3.91
C GLN A 96 3.66 16.19 -5.43
N ALA A 97 3.51 14.95 -5.89
CA ALA A 97 3.73 14.58 -7.29
C ALA A 97 2.76 15.28 -8.26
N GLU A 98 1.56 15.62 -7.80
CA GLU A 98 0.52 16.26 -8.62
C GLU A 98 0.28 17.75 -8.30
N LEU A 99 1.05 18.36 -7.38
CA LEU A 99 0.81 19.75 -6.94
C LEU A 99 0.88 20.79 -8.07
N ARG A 100 1.53 20.46 -9.19
CA ARG A 100 1.67 21.35 -10.35
C ARG A 100 0.76 20.99 -11.52
N GLY A 101 -0.07 19.95 -11.42
CA GLY A 101 -0.93 19.50 -12.52
C GLY A 101 -0.18 18.78 -13.65
N GLU A 102 1.04 18.29 -13.39
CA GLU A 102 1.94 17.69 -14.39
C GLU A 102 2.19 16.19 -14.13
N GLY A 103 1.62 15.63 -13.07
CA GLY A 103 1.78 14.23 -12.73
C GLY A 103 0.93 13.33 -13.61
N LYS A 104 1.28 12.04 -13.56
CA LYS A 104 0.67 11.00 -14.40
C LYS A 104 -0.74 10.59 -13.93
N TYR A 105 -1.08 10.90 -12.68
CA TYR A 105 -2.26 10.44 -11.97
C TYR A 105 -2.88 11.60 -11.19
N ASP A 106 -4.20 11.54 -10.97
CA ASP A 106 -4.97 12.57 -10.23
C ASP A 106 -4.54 12.67 -8.75
N GLY A 107 -3.90 11.62 -8.24
CA GLY A 107 -3.37 11.56 -6.88
C GLY A 107 -2.69 10.22 -6.60
N VAL A 108 -1.93 10.18 -5.50
CA VAL A 108 -1.25 8.96 -5.04
C VAL A 108 -1.68 8.65 -3.61
N PHE A 109 -2.47 7.58 -3.44
CA PHE A 109 -2.73 7.04 -2.11
C PHE A 109 -1.52 6.22 -1.65
N ALA A 110 -1.26 6.17 -0.34
CA ALA A 110 -0.05 5.56 0.17
C ALA A 110 -0.28 4.72 1.43
N LEU A 111 0.56 3.70 1.58
CA LEU A 111 0.67 2.91 2.80
C LEU A 111 2.11 2.96 3.31
N TRP A 112 2.26 3.48 4.52
CA TRP A 112 3.50 3.42 5.27
C TRP A 112 3.45 2.32 6.32
N TYR A 113 4.55 1.59 6.52
CA TYR A 113 4.68 0.66 7.64
C TYR A 113 6.04 0.77 8.34
N GLY A 114 6.02 0.73 9.66
CA GLY A 114 7.18 0.84 10.52
C GLY A 114 6.85 0.44 11.96
N LYS A 115 7.87 0.20 12.78
CA LYS A 115 7.71 -0.20 14.20
C LYS A 115 8.02 0.96 15.14
N GLY A 116 7.66 0.84 16.42
CA GLY A 116 7.72 1.92 17.44
C GLY A 116 8.87 2.91 17.30
N PRO A 117 10.16 2.51 17.44
CA PRO A 117 11.29 3.42 17.31
C PRO A 117 11.43 4.10 15.94
N GLY A 118 10.83 3.54 14.90
CA GLY A 118 10.65 4.12 13.57
C GLY A 118 9.57 5.17 13.49
N VAL A 119 8.43 4.89 14.09
CA VAL A 119 7.34 5.86 14.22
C VAL A 119 7.85 7.11 14.93
N ASP A 120 8.58 6.94 16.04
CA ASP A 120 9.08 8.05 16.85
C ASP A 120 10.01 8.99 16.08
N ARG A 121 10.92 8.43 15.27
CA ARG A 121 11.88 9.23 14.46
C ARG A 121 11.26 9.81 13.19
N SER A 122 10.27 9.13 12.61
CA SER A 122 9.58 9.59 11.41
C SER A 122 8.49 10.63 11.69
N GLY A 123 8.29 11.00 12.96
CA GLY A 123 7.24 11.94 13.38
C GLY A 123 7.34 13.31 12.71
N ASP A 124 8.54 13.80 12.40
CA ASP A 124 8.70 15.06 11.68
C ASP A 124 8.18 14.98 10.24
N VAL A 125 8.47 13.89 9.53
CA VAL A 125 7.95 13.64 8.18
C VAL A 125 6.42 13.53 8.21
N MET A 126 5.86 12.79 9.18
CA MET A 126 4.41 12.68 9.33
C MET A 126 3.75 14.03 9.59
N ARG A 127 4.37 14.90 10.38
CA ARG A 127 3.89 16.26 10.62
C ARG A 127 3.84 17.07 9.32
N HIS A 128 4.93 17.07 8.54
CA HIS A 128 5.01 17.84 7.30
C HIS A 128 4.08 17.29 6.22
N ALA A 129 3.91 15.97 6.13
CA ALA A 129 2.96 15.35 5.20
C ALA A 129 1.51 15.75 5.49
N ASN A 130 1.15 16.02 6.74
CA ASN A 130 -0.20 16.46 7.12
C ASN A 130 -0.44 17.98 6.96
N MET A 131 0.61 18.77 6.73
CA MET A 131 0.51 20.23 6.56
C MET A 131 0.60 20.66 5.09
N ALA A 132 0.71 19.70 4.16
CA ALA A 132 0.67 19.93 2.71
C ALA A 132 -0.78 19.95 2.20
#